data_AF-A0A6P5GDW9-F1
#
_entry.id   AF-A0A6P5GDW9-F1
#
_cell.length_a   1.000
_cell.length_b   1.000
_cell.length_c   1.000
_cell.angle_alpha   90.00
_cell.angle_beta   90.00
_cell.angle_gamma   90.00
#
_symmetry.space_group_name_H-M   'P 1'
#
loop_
_entity.id
_entity.type
_entity.pdbx_description
1 polymer ?
#
loop_
_entity_poly.entity_id
_entity_poly.type
_entity_poly.pdbx_seq_one_letter_code
_entity_poly.pdbx_strand_id
1 'polypeptide(L)'
;MAFFSWEFADPVVAEHALEFLNVNTAKILRSHPSILPQFFPLLLKLIAWNGERLEKTFSALLPAMMSTGSFLPLFPSLVDLPILVVALEKVEKNSGTLIGSSIASIQKSTAPEMLLALMDEAYTGSTIEDRGGDSGSDDNNTIDISDPVFLELLKDENDGIAERHWTSPAMATTLQAAATSPKSDRLKQALQMAPRFLALFFEIALRDVSNSLLCALIPLVMSRYDTMFPDKVFSFEVRKRLSDFMLAVFQRSPDCIALLKKPIINRLGEAYNSPAKMELALHLCWAIGEHGAGGTSHKDVARELFENLELLLYENLSSSRVGSSQDMDSKGSSFRKSSQSRLLCFVVTAIAKLATCHHELLPRARVSLAKVARSRISDKRVCSRACDFLGLMNEPAISLSVLGPPSGGVKGPGIVNWNEGGSKMIANIPFYILNEQEGPPFHDFSFSDILPGQSAPPFL
;
A
#
# COMPACT_ATOMS: atom_id res chain seq x y z
N MET A 1 -30.55 8.11 -5.01
CA MET A 1 -29.15 8.02 -5.49
C MET A 1 -28.94 8.77 -6.80
N ALA A 2 -29.80 8.63 -7.82
CA ALA A 2 -29.67 9.38 -9.08
C ALA A 2 -29.75 10.92 -8.94
N PHE A 3 -30.35 11.45 -7.89
CA PHE A 3 -30.33 12.90 -7.59
C PHE A 3 -28.95 13.38 -7.07
N PHE A 4 -28.21 12.50 -6.37
CA PHE A 4 -26.90 12.84 -5.79
C PHE A 4 -25.80 13.00 -6.84
N SER A 5 -25.93 12.40 -8.03
CA SER A 5 -24.97 12.64 -9.10
C SER A 5 -25.01 14.10 -9.62
N TRP A 6 -26.09 14.83 -9.35
CA TRP A 6 -26.31 16.20 -9.84
C TRP A 6 -26.00 17.27 -8.79
N GLU A 7 -26.32 17.00 -7.51
CA GLU A 7 -26.25 18.01 -6.43
C GLU A 7 -25.22 17.71 -5.33
N PHE A 8 -24.28 16.76 -5.53
CA PHE A 8 -23.24 16.49 -4.52
C PHE A 8 -22.38 17.72 -4.16
N ALA A 9 -22.37 18.74 -5.02
CA ALA A 9 -21.63 19.97 -4.83
C ALA A 9 -22.27 20.95 -3.83
N ASP A 10 -23.57 20.81 -3.55
CA ASP A 10 -24.27 21.64 -2.56
C ASP A 10 -24.00 21.08 -1.14
N PRO A 11 -23.37 21.85 -0.25
CA PRO A 11 -23.02 21.40 1.10
C PRO A 11 -24.25 21.07 1.96
N VAL A 12 -25.37 21.77 1.78
CA VAL A 12 -26.58 21.56 2.57
C VAL A 12 -27.23 20.24 2.17
N VAL A 13 -27.35 20.01 0.85
CA VAL A 13 -27.89 18.75 0.31
C VAL A 13 -27.00 17.58 0.72
N ALA A 14 -25.68 17.73 0.63
CA ALA A 14 -24.72 16.71 1.01
C ALA A 14 -24.80 16.33 2.50
N GLU A 15 -24.97 17.31 3.39
CA GLU A 15 -25.13 17.08 4.83
C GLU A 15 -26.41 16.32 5.15
N HIS A 16 -27.55 16.81 4.66
CA HIS A 16 -28.86 16.17 4.89
C HIS A 16 -28.91 14.77 4.28
N ALA A 17 -28.24 14.55 3.15
CA ALA A 17 -28.11 13.24 2.52
C ALA A 17 -27.38 12.24 3.41
N LEU A 18 -26.20 12.60 3.92
CA LEU A 18 -25.42 11.72 4.80
C LEU A 18 -26.14 11.46 6.12
N GLU A 19 -26.79 12.48 6.68
CA GLU A 19 -27.59 12.31 7.90
C GLU A 19 -28.76 11.36 7.66
N PHE A 20 -29.52 11.54 6.58
CA PHE A 20 -30.59 10.64 6.19
C PHE A 20 -30.11 9.20 6.01
N LEU A 21 -28.98 9.01 5.33
CA LEU A 21 -28.39 7.69 5.14
C LEU A 21 -28.02 7.07 6.49
N ASN A 22 -27.33 7.80 7.38
CA ASN A 22 -26.93 7.32 8.70
C ASN A 22 -28.12 6.91 9.58
N VAL A 23 -29.17 7.75 9.64
CA VAL A 23 -30.39 7.45 10.41
C VAL A 23 -31.11 6.21 9.87
N ASN A 24 -31.06 5.98 8.57
CA ASN A 24 -31.76 4.88 7.92
C ASN A 24 -30.86 3.68 7.57
N THR A 25 -29.57 3.70 7.93
CA THR A 25 -28.59 2.67 7.55
C THR A 25 -29.10 1.26 7.85
N ALA A 26 -29.60 1.02 9.07
CA ALA A 26 -30.09 -0.31 9.46
C ALA A 26 -31.29 -0.78 8.61
N LYS A 27 -32.20 0.14 8.26
CA LYS A 27 -33.37 -0.17 7.41
C LYS A 27 -32.94 -0.42 5.96
N ILE A 28 -32.01 0.38 5.45
CA ILE A 28 -31.46 0.26 4.10
C ILE A 28 -30.72 -1.07 3.95
N LEU A 29 -29.81 -1.39 4.86
CA LEU A 29 -29.06 -2.64 4.82
C LEU A 29 -29.96 -3.89 4.94
N ARG A 30 -31.06 -3.79 5.70
CA ARG A 30 -32.03 -4.89 5.83
C ARG A 30 -32.87 -5.09 4.57
N SER A 31 -33.25 -4.00 3.90
CA SER A 31 -34.19 -4.05 2.78
C SER A 31 -33.48 -4.21 1.43
N HIS A 32 -32.33 -3.55 1.28
CA HIS A 32 -31.53 -3.50 0.06
C HIS A 32 -30.03 -3.41 0.41
N PRO A 33 -29.40 -4.53 0.80
CA PRO A 33 -28.02 -4.56 1.30
C PRO A 33 -26.97 -4.09 0.28
N SER A 34 -27.29 -4.11 -1.02
CA SER A 34 -26.38 -3.71 -2.09
C SER A 34 -26.34 -2.20 -2.37
N ILE A 35 -27.32 -1.40 -1.91
CA ILE A 35 -27.42 0.01 -2.32
C ILE A 35 -26.20 0.82 -1.87
N LEU A 36 -25.86 0.78 -0.58
CA LEU A 36 -24.71 1.55 -0.07
C LEU A 36 -23.37 1.07 -0.68
N PRO A 37 -23.12 -0.25 -0.77
CA PRO A 37 -22.00 -0.79 -1.52
C PRO A 37 -21.95 -0.41 -3.00
N GLN A 38 -23.07 -0.26 -3.69
CA GLN A 38 -23.08 0.03 -5.13
C GLN A 38 -22.78 1.51 -5.39
N PHE A 39 -23.32 2.39 -4.56
CA PHE A 39 -23.19 3.84 -4.75
C PHE A 39 -22.08 4.49 -3.92
N PHE A 40 -21.14 3.69 -3.43
CA PHE A 40 -19.99 4.17 -2.67
C PHE A 40 -19.15 5.24 -3.41
N PRO A 41 -18.96 5.18 -4.75
CA PRO A 41 -18.18 6.20 -5.47
C PRO A 41 -18.83 7.58 -5.42
N LEU A 42 -20.17 7.65 -5.46
CA LEU A 42 -20.91 8.91 -5.29
C LEU A 42 -20.71 9.50 -3.90
N LEU A 43 -20.73 8.65 -2.86
CA LEU A 43 -20.47 9.08 -1.49
C LEU A 43 -19.02 9.59 -1.33
N LEU A 44 -18.07 9.00 -2.06
CA LEU A 44 -16.69 9.50 -2.12
C LEU A 44 -16.56 10.84 -2.84
N LYS A 45 -17.30 11.07 -3.93
CA LYS A 45 -17.37 12.39 -4.59
C LYS A 45 -17.94 13.46 -3.66
N LEU A 46 -18.98 13.11 -2.90
CA LEU A 46 -19.62 14.00 -1.94
C LEU A 46 -18.65 14.43 -0.82
N ILE A 47 -17.91 13.48 -0.21
CA ILE A 47 -16.91 13.83 0.82
C ILE A 47 -15.68 14.53 0.24
N ALA A 48 -15.25 14.16 -0.98
CA ALA A 48 -14.15 14.84 -1.67
C ALA A 48 -14.46 16.32 -1.92
N TRP A 49 -15.73 16.65 -2.22
CA TRP A 49 -16.15 18.02 -2.50
C TRP A 49 -16.40 18.87 -1.26
N ASN A 50 -17.05 18.29 -0.25
CA ASN A 50 -17.53 19.01 0.93
C ASN A 50 -16.58 18.93 2.14
N GLY A 51 -15.58 18.05 2.09
CA GLY A 51 -14.43 18.07 2.98
C GLY A 51 -14.72 17.73 4.45
N GLU A 52 -13.95 18.35 5.35
CA GLU A 52 -13.90 18.00 6.79
C GLU A 52 -15.27 18.10 7.51
N ARG A 53 -16.18 18.95 7.04
CA ARG A 53 -17.52 19.13 7.62
C ARG A 53 -18.28 17.81 7.73
N LEU A 54 -18.08 16.92 6.76
CA LEU A 54 -18.80 15.66 6.64
C LEU A 54 -17.95 14.45 7.04
N GLU A 55 -16.72 14.65 7.54
CA GLU A 55 -15.81 13.56 7.88
C GLU A 55 -16.40 12.62 8.93
N LYS A 56 -16.99 13.20 10.00
CA LYS A 56 -17.57 12.42 11.11
C LYS A 56 -18.80 11.63 10.68
N THR A 57 -19.70 12.27 9.91
CA THR A 57 -20.92 11.62 9.41
C THR A 57 -20.59 10.55 8.37
N PHE A 58 -19.60 10.79 7.50
CA PHE A 58 -19.11 9.79 6.55
C PHE A 58 -18.44 8.61 7.25
N SER A 59 -17.64 8.85 8.30
CA SER A 59 -16.99 7.78 9.07
C SER A 59 -18.00 6.80 9.69
N ALA A 60 -19.16 7.30 10.14
CA ALA A 60 -20.24 6.46 10.65
C ALA A 60 -20.89 5.59 9.55
N LEU A 61 -20.87 6.05 8.30
CA LEU A 61 -21.47 5.36 7.16
C LEU A 61 -20.50 4.37 6.49
N LEU A 62 -19.18 4.57 6.63
CA LEU A 62 -18.15 3.75 6.00
C LEU A 62 -18.31 2.23 6.25
N PRO A 63 -18.61 1.73 7.47
CA PRO A 63 -18.85 0.30 7.69
C PRO A 63 -20.00 -0.26 6.85
N ALA A 64 -21.05 0.53 6.62
CA ALA A 64 -22.21 0.11 5.84
C ALA A 64 -21.92 0.01 4.33
N MET A 65 -20.86 0.66 3.86
CA MET A 65 -20.38 0.58 2.48
C MET A 65 -19.47 -0.64 2.27
N MET A 66 -18.97 -1.27 3.33
CA MET A 66 -18.07 -2.43 3.26
C MET A 66 -18.87 -3.73 3.16
N SER A 67 -19.13 -4.17 1.92
CA SER A 67 -19.72 -5.49 1.63
C SER A 67 -18.73 -6.37 0.87
N THR A 68 -19.03 -7.66 0.72
CA THR A 68 -18.18 -8.60 -0.02
C THR A 68 -17.85 -8.14 -1.45
N GLY A 69 -18.77 -7.43 -2.11
CA GLY A 69 -18.57 -6.93 -3.48
C GLY A 69 -17.84 -5.58 -3.56
N SER A 70 -17.99 -4.73 -2.53
CA SER A 70 -17.43 -3.38 -2.52
C SER A 70 -16.11 -3.27 -1.75
N PHE A 71 -15.78 -4.23 -0.90
CA PHE A 71 -14.62 -4.16 0.00
C PHE A 71 -13.28 -3.96 -0.74
N LEU A 72 -12.97 -4.81 -1.73
CA LEU A 72 -11.75 -4.72 -2.52
C LEU A 72 -11.67 -3.42 -3.35
N PRO A 73 -12.72 -3.00 -4.08
CA PRO A 73 -12.70 -1.74 -4.84
C PRO A 73 -12.75 -0.47 -3.96
N LEU A 74 -13.27 -0.55 -2.73
CA LEU A 74 -13.30 0.60 -1.82
C LEU A 74 -11.89 1.00 -1.36
N PHE A 75 -11.00 0.04 -1.12
CA PHE A 75 -9.62 0.30 -0.69
C PHE A 75 -8.86 1.30 -1.59
N PRO A 76 -8.67 1.03 -2.91
CA PRO A 76 -7.95 1.97 -3.77
C PRO A 76 -8.68 3.31 -3.86
N SER A 77 -10.02 3.32 -3.82
CA SER A 77 -10.82 4.55 -3.84
C SER A 77 -10.61 5.44 -2.61
N LEU A 78 -10.38 4.85 -1.44
CA LEU A 78 -10.02 5.60 -0.22
C LEU A 78 -8.59 6.16 -0.30
N VAL A 79 -7.64 5.39 -0.82
CA VAL A 79 -6.26 5.85 -1.07
C VAL A 79 -6.25 7.01 -2.08
N ASP A 80 -7.15 6.95 -3.06
CA ASP A 80 -7.23 7.88 -4.20
C ASP A 80 -8.10 9.10 -3.93
N LEU A 81 -8.60 9.29 -2.71
CA LEU A 81 -9.45 10.44 -2.36
C LEU A 81 -8.80 11.80 -2.72
N PRO A 82 -7.49 12.05 -2.45
CA PRO A 82 -6.85 13.29 -2.89
C PRO A 82 -6.81 13.43 -4.42
N ILE A 83 -6.71 12.32 -5.15
CA ILE A 83 -6.68 12.31 -6.61
C ILE A 83 -8.08 12.62 -7.16
N LEU A 84 -9.12 12.09 -6.52
CA LEU A 84 -10.52 12.40 -6.84
C LEU A 84 -10.80 13.91 -6.67
N VAL A 85 -10.25 14.55 -5.63
CA VAL A 85 -10.35 16.01 -5.46
C VAL A 85 -9.71 16.75 -6.63
N VAL A 86 -8.49 16.37 -7.02
CA VAL A 86 -7.79 17.00 -8.16
C VAL A 86 -8.59 16.82 -9.45
N ALA A 87 -9.21 15.66 -9.66
CA ALA A 87 -10.08 15.39 -10.81
C ALA A 87 -11.28 16.34 -10.83
N LEU A 88 -11.98 16.46 -9.70
CA LEU A 88 -13.16 17.30 -9.58
C LEU A 88 -12.82 18.80 -9.75
N GLU A 89 -11.71 19.27 -9.19
CA GLU A 89 -11.24 20.65 -9.34
C GLU A 89 -10.83 20.99 -10.77
N LYS A 90 -10.26 20.02 -11.51
CA LYS A 90 -9.98 20.21 -12.94
C LYS A 90 -11.26 20.37 -13.75
N VAL A 91 -12.29 19.59 -13.44
CA VAL A 91 -13.61 19.75 -14.09
C VAL A 91 -14.24 21.09 -13.74
N GLU A 92 -14.18 21.54 -12.48
CA GLU A 92 -14.68 22.87 -12.08
C GLU A 92 -14.01 24.00 -12.88
N LYS A 93 -12.70 23.93 -13.07
CA LYS A 93 -11.95 24.94 -13.85
C LYS A 93 -12.35 24.97 -15.32
N ASN A 94 -12.71 23.82 -15.89
CA ASN A 94 -13.05 23.69 -17.31
C ASN A 94 -14.56 23.92 -17.58
N SER A 95 -15.42 23.73 -16.58
CA SER A 95 -16.87 23.70 -16.75
C SER A 95 -17.66 24.74 -15.94
N GLY A 96 -17.01 25.50 -15.04
CA GLY A 96 -17.68 26.46 -14.15
C GLY A 96 -18.43 25.77 -12.99
N THR A 97 -19.31 26.51 -12.30
CA THR A 97 -19.99 26.10 -11.05
C THR A 97 -20.95 24.91 -11.16
N LEU A 98 -21.21 24.40 -12.36
CA LEU A 98 -22.21 23.36 -12.67
C LEU A 98 -21.57 21.98 -12.93
N ILE A 99 -20.73 21.55 -11.98
CA ILE A 99 -19.88 20.36 -12.10
C ILE A 99 -20.70 19.07 -12.29
N GLY A 100 -21.81 18.90 -11.56
CA GLY A 100 -22.66 17.71 -11.67
C GLY A 100 -23.27 17.52 -13.07
N SER A 101 -23.76 18.61 -13.69
CA SER A 101 -24.30 18.57 -15.05
C SER A 101 -23.23 18.41 -16.13
N SER A 102 -22.03 18.97 -15.91
CA SER A 102 -20.92 18.85 -16.87
C SER A 102 -20.29 17.45 -16.87
N ILE A 103 -20.17 16.81 -15.70
CA ILE A 103 -19.75 15.41 -15.62
C ILE A 103 -20.76 14.51 -16.35
N ALA A 104 -22.07 14.76 -16.18
CA ALA A 104 -23.12 14.02 -16.87
C ALA A 104 -23.12 14.25 -18.40
N SER A 105 -22.88 15.49 -18.87
CA SER A 105 -22.77 15.78 -20.31
C SER A 105 -21.53 15.15 -20.94
N ILE A 106 -20.40 15.09 -20.22
CA ILE A 106 -19.18 14.44 -20.69
C ILE A 106 -19.33 12.91 -20.71
N GLN A 107 -20.05 12.33 -19.74
CA GLN A 107 -20.33 10.88 -19.69
C GLN A 107 -21.34 10.41 -20.74
N LYS A 108 -22.17 11.32 -21.28
CA LYS A 108 -23.09 11.04 -22.37
C LYS A 108 -22.32 10.95 -23.70
N SER A 109 -21.46 9.95 -23.85
CA SER A 109 -20.63 9.76 -25.05
C SER A 109 -21.50 9.58 -26.30
N THR A 110 -21.23 10.41 -27.31
CA THR A 110 -21.18 10.25 -28.80
C THR A 110 -21.90 9.08 -29.51
N ALA A 111 -22.15 7.95 -28.87
CA ALA A 111 -22.84 6.80 -29.43
C ALA A 111 -24.33 7.04 -29.81
N PRO A 112 -25.16 7.75 -29.01
CA PRO A 112 -26.56 7.96 -29.38
C PRO A 112 -26.71 9.05 -30.45
N GLU A 113 -25.81 10.03 -30.51
CA GLU A 113 -25.81 11.06 -31.57
C GLU A 113 -25.33 10.50 -32.91
N MET A 114 -24.30 9.63 -32.91
CA MET A 114 -23.84 8.96 -34.12
C MET A 114 -24.88 7.94 -34.65
N LEU A 115 -25.63 7.28 -33.76
CA LEU A 115 -26.77 6.44 -34.13
C LEU A 115 -27.96 7.27 -34.64
N LEU A 116 -28.27 8.40 -34.02
CA LEU A 116 -29.30 9.33 -34.51
C LEU A 116 -28.92 9.93 -35.87
N ALA A 117 -27.65 10.30 -36.07
CA ALA A 117 -27.14 10.79 -37.35
C ALA A 117 -27.15 9.71 -38.43
N LEU A 118 -26.78 8.47 -38.11
CA LEU A 118 -26.87 7.33 -39.05
C LEU A 118 -28.32 6.94 -39.35
N MET A 119 -29.24 7.09 -38.39
CA MET A 119 -30.68 6.88 -38.61
C MET A 119 -31.27 7.98 -39.50
N ASP A 120 -30.90 9.24 -39.29
CA ASP A 120 -31.30 10.36 -40.16
C ASP A 120 -30.69 10.25 -41.56
N GLU A 121 -29.44 9.81 -41.71
CA GLU A 121 -28.80 9.55 -43.01
C GLU A 121 -29.52 8.42 -43.77
N ALA A 122 -29.88 7.33 -43.08
CA ALA A 122 -30.65 6.24 -43.67
C ALA A 122 -32.11 6.60 -44.00
N TYR A 123 -32.68 7.59 -43.30
CA TYR A 123 -34.08 8.02 -43.50
C TYR A 123 -34.23 9.17 -44.50
N THR A 124 -33.21 10.02 -44.66
CA THR A 124 -33.23 11.21 -45.53
C THR A 124 -32.39 11.07 -46.79
N GLY A 125 -31.47 10.10 -46.87
CA GLY A 125 -30.75 9.74 -48.08
C GLY A 125 -29.73 10.78 -48.59
N SER A 126 -29.36 11.77 -47.76
CA SER A 126 -28.36 12.78 -48.15
C SER A 126 -26.95 12.27 -47.93
N THR A 127 -26.25 11.94 -49.02
CA THR A 127 -24.80 11.75 -49.03
C THR A 127 -24.10 13.07 -48.72
N ILE A 128 -23.15 13.06 -47.79
CA ILE A 128 -22.28 14.21 -47.52
C ILE A 128 -21.43 14.46 -48.77
N GLU A 129 -21.84 15.40 -49.62
CA GLU A 129 -20.96 16.03 -50.60
C GLU A 129 -20.14 17.12 -49.91
N ASP A 130 -18.82 16.97 -50.06
CA ASP A 130 -17.76 17.91 -49.71
C ASP A 130 -18.04 19.32 -50.27
N ARG A 131 -18.32 20.29 -49.39
CA ARG A 131 -18.41 21.70 -49.77
C ARG A 131 -17.85 22.62 -48.68
N GLY A 132 -16.61 23.06 -48.91
CA GLY A 132 -16.04 24.22 -48.24
C GLY A 132 -16.80 25.51 -48.59
N GLY A 133 -16.93 26.40 -47.58
CA GLY A 133 -17.39 27.78 -47.77
C GLY A 133 -18.26 28.32 -46.63
N ASP A 134 -17.59 28.75 -45.56
CA ASP A 134 -17.84 29.94 -44.74
C ASP A 134 -19.29 30.36 -44.38
N SER A 135 -19.67 30.21 -43.11
CA SER A 135 -20.18 31.31 -42.26
C SER A 135 -20.83 30.81 -40.97
N GLY A 136 -20.50 31.47 -39.85
CA GLY A 136 -21.34 31.49 -38.65
C GLY A 136 -20.69 30.89 -37.41
N SER A 137 -20.05 31.77 -36.63
CA SER A 137 -19.65 31.61 -35.23
C SER A 137 -20.38 30.53 -34.44
N ASP A 138 -19.69 29.43 -34.17
CA ASP A 138 -19.84 28.71 -32.92
C ASP A 138 -18.47 28.70 -32.27
N ASP A 139 -18.33 29.49 -31.20
CA ASP A 139 -17.30 29.34 -30.17
C ASP A 139 -17.50 27.99 -29.45
N ASN A 140 -17.50 26.89 -30.20
CA ASN A 140 -17.12 25.62 -29.64
C ASN A 140 -15.59 25.66 -29.54
N ASN A 141 -15.12 26.28 -28.46
CA ASN A 141 -13.93 25.78 -27.79
C ASN A 141 -14.15 24.27 -27.68
N THR A 142 -13.55 23.51 -28.60
CA THR A 142 -13.36 22.09 -28.47
C THR A 142 -12.70 21.92 -27.12
N ILE A 143 -13.53 21.58 -26.13
CA ILE A 143 -13.18 21.43 -24.73
C ILE A 143 -11.91 20.59 -24.75
N ASP A 144 -10.78 21.20 -24.39
CA ASP A 144 -9.48 20.55 -24.33
C ASP A 144 -9.70 19.30 -23.48
N ILE A 145 -9.75 18.16 -24.18
CA ILE A 145 -10.41 16.96 -23.73
C ILE A 145 -9.70 16.56 -22.46
N SER A 146 -10.39 16.81 -21.34
CA SER A 146 -9.95 16.45 -20.01
C SER A 146 -9.38 15.04 -20.06
N ASP A 147 -8.08 14.94 -19.78
CA ASP A 147 -7.25 13.73 -19.86
C ASP A 147 -8.10 12.48 -19.54
N PRO A 148 -8.26 11.54 -20.50
CA PRO A 148 -9.28 10.48 -20.48
C PRO A 148 -9.27 9.67 -19.18
N VAL A 149 -8.13 9.63 -18.49
CA VAL A 149 -7.93 8.96 -17.20
C VAL A 149 -8.71 9.64 -16.06
N PHE A 150 -8.85 10.97 -16.06
CA PHE A 150 -9.67 11.67 -15.05
C PHE A 150 -11.17 11.51 -15.32
N LEU A 151 -11.58 11.42 -16.58
CA LEU A 151 -12.96 11.11 -16.92
C LEU A 151 -13.35 9.69 -16.51
N GLU A 152 -12.43 8.73 -16.65
CA GLU A 152 -12.60 7.37 -16.14
C GLU A 152 -12.79 7.34 -14.61
N LEU A 153 -12.00 8.12 -13.87
CA LEU A 153 -12.16 8.26 -12.41
C LEU A 153 -13.51 8.88 -11.99
N LEU A 154 -14.10 9.69 -12.88
CA LEU A 154 -15.34 10.40 -12.62
C LEU A 154 -16.59 9.66 -13.13
N LYS A 155 -16.46 8.54 -13.85
CA LYS A 155 -17.61 7.74 -14.27
C LYS A 155 -18.42 7.27 -13.05
N ASP A 156 -19.75 7.35 -13.13
CA ASP A 156 -20.62 6.71 -12.14
C ASP A 156 -20.60 5.20 -12.40
N GLU A 157 -19.78 4.49 -11.62
CA GLU A 157 -19.43 3.07 -11.77
C GLU A 157 -20.58 2.10 -11.44
N ASN A 158 -21.75 2.26 -12.06
CA ASN A 158 -22.73 1.17 -12.10
C ASN A 158 -22.25 -0.02 -12.97
N ASP A 159 -21.19 0.15 -13.77
CA ASP A 159 -20.63 -0.87 -14.68
C ASP A 159 -19.28 -1.48 -14.23
N GLY A 160 -18.86 -1.22 -12.98
CA GLY A 160 -17.63 -1.78 -12.41
C GLY A 160 -16.43 -0.83 -12.50
N ILE A 161 -15.56 -0.93 -11.49
CA ILE A 161 -14.35 -0.11 -11.38
C ILE A 161 -13.34 -0.60 -12.40
N ALA A 162 -13.06 0.21 -13.42
CA ALA A 162 -11.99 -0.07 -14.37
C ALA A 162 -10.62 -0.02 -13.67
N GLU A 163 -9.68 -0.84 -14.15
CA GLU A 163 -8.35 -0.98 -13.60
C GLU A 163 -7.57 0.33 -13.78
N ARG A 164 -7.46 1.12 -12.71
CA ARG A 164 -6.90 2.49 -12.78
C ARG A 164 -5.42 2.47 -13.17
N HIS A 165 -5.10 2.98 -14.35
CA HIS A 165 -3.74 3.02 -14.93
C HIS A 165 -2.85 4.12 -14.33
N TRP A 166 -2.63 4.07 -13.01
CA TRP A 166 -1.82 5.03 -12.25
C TRP A 166 -0.33 5.08 -12.62
N THR A 167 0.14 4.11 -13.41
CA THR A 167 1.53 4.04 -13.90
C THR A 167 1.76 4.81 -15.19
N SER A 168 0.75 5.51 -15.74
CA SER A 168 0.93 6.30 -16.94
C SER A 168 1.82 7.53 -16.67
N PRO A 169 2.82 7.82 -17.52
CA PRO A 169 3.70 8.98 -17.34
C PRO A 169 2.94 10.32 -17.29
N ALA A 170 1.83 10.44 -18.04
CA ALA A 170 0.97 11.62 -18.07
C ALA A 170 0.24 11.87 -16.74
N MET A 171 -0.22 10.80 -16.07
CA MET A 171 -0.84 10.92 -14.76
C MET A 171 0.20 11.29 -13.69
N ALA A 172 1.40 10.70 -13.75
CA ALA A 172 2.48 11.02 -12.82
C ALA A 172 2.91 12.49 -12.91
N THR A 173 3.03 13.05 -14.12
CA THR A 173 3.40 14.46 -14.30
C THR A 173 2.29 15.42 -13.85
N THR A 174 1.02 15.09 -14.13
CA THR A 174 -0.10 15.94 -13.69
C THR A 174 -0.29 15.92 -12.17
N LEU A 175 -0.12 14.76 -11.52
CA LEU A 175 -0.13 14.67 -10.06
C LEU A 175 1.06 15.38 -9.43
N GLN A 176 2.25 15.27 -10.03
CA GLN A 176 3.43 16.00 -9.57
C GLN A 176 3.23 17.52 -9.69
N ALA A 177 2.62 17.99 -10.78
CA ALA A 177 2.27 19.41 -10.95
C ALA A 177 1.20 19.87 -9.95
N ALA A 178 0.21 19.03 -9.65
CA ALA A 178 -0.79 19.32 -8.64
C ALA A 178 -0.19 19.38 -7.22
N ALA A 179 0.85 18.58 -6.95
CA ALA A 179 1.55 18.58 -5.67
C ALA A 179 2.49 19.79 -5.47
N THR A 180 3.02 20.38 -6.54
CA THR A 180 3.90 21.56 -6.48
C THR A 180 3.15 22.89 -6.53
N SER A 181 1.93 22.92 -7.05
CA SER A 181 1.01 24.05 -7.03
C SER A 181 0.52 24.38 -5.60
N PRO A 182 0.15 25.65 -5.29
CA PRO A 182 -0.55 25.96 -4.04
C PRO A 182 -1.79 25.07 -3.88
N LYS A 183 -1.77 24.26 -2.82
CA LYS A 183 -2.83 23.28 -2.53
C LYS A 183 -4.11 24.00 -2.16
N SER A 184 -5.22 23.63 -2.81
CA SER A 184 -6.56 24.04 -2.39
C SER A 184 -6.87 23.54 -0.98
N ASP A 185 -7.80 24.19 -0.29
CA ASP A 185 -8.20 23.75 1.05
C ASP A 185 -8.90 22.40 1.02
N ARG A 186 -9.65 22.09 -0.07
CA ARG A 186 -10.24 20.77 -0.30
C ARG A 186 -9.17 19.68 -0.40
N LEU A 187 -8.10 19.93 -1.17
CA LEU A 187 -6.99 18.96 -1.30
C LEU A 187 -6.26 18.76 0.03
N LYS A 188 -6.01 19.82 0.80
CA LYS A 188 -5.42 19.69 2.15
C LYS A 188 -6.29 18.83 3.07
N GLN A 189 -7.61 19.03 3.06
CA GLN A 189 -8.54 18.24 3.85
C GLN A 189 -8.54 16.78 3.38
N ALA A 190 -8.61 16.51 2.07
CA ALA A 190 -8.57 15.13 1.56
C ALA A 190 -7.27 14.38 1.91
N LEU A 191 -6.13 15.07 1.89
CA LEU A 191 -4.84 14.50 2.33
C LEU A 191 -4.85 14.11 3.82
N GLN A 192 -5.62 14.80 4.67
CA GLN A 192 -5.76 14.48 6.09
C GLN A 192 -6.84 13.42 6.37
N MET A 193 -7.95 13.44 5.63
CA MET A 193 -9.07 12.52 5.81
C MET A 193 -8.75 11.11 5.31
N ALA A 194 -8.06 10.98 4.18
CA ALA A 194 -7.81 9.67 3.56
C ALA A 194 -7.07 8.67 4.47
N PRO A 195 -5.96 9.03 5.17
CA PRO A 195 -5.32 8.11 6.12
C PRO A 195 -6.21 7.72 7.30
N ARG A 196 -7.14 8.60 7.73
CA ARG A 196 -8.09 8.32 8.81
C ARG A 196 -9.17 7.34 8.36
N PHE A 197 -9.74 7.54 7.17
CA PHE A 197 -10.67 6.58 6.59
C PHE A 197 -10.02 5.23 6.32
N LEU A 198 -8.75 5.20 5.90
CA LEU A 198 -8.01 3.95 5.76
C LEU A 198 -7.79 3.23 7.10
N ALA A 199 -7.47 3.98 8.17
CA ALA A 199 -7.35 3.39 9.50
C ALA A 199 -8.67 2.75 9.94
N LEU A 200 -9.80 3.45 9.77
CA LEU A 200 -11.13 2.92 10.09
C LEU A 200 -11.49 1.70 9.22
N PHE A 201 -11.23 1.78 7.92
CA PHE A 201 -11.45 0.67 6.99
C PHE A 201 -10.67 -0.58 7.41
N PHE A 202 -9.38 -0.43 7.77
CA PHE A 202 -8.55 -1.55 8.21
C PHE A 202 -8.96 -2.10 9.57
N GLU A 203 -9.36 -1.25 10.51
CA GLU A 203 -9.87 -1.67 11.82
C GLU A 203 -11.13 -2.56 11.66
N ILE A 204 -12.09 -2.10 10.85
CA ILE A 204 -13.30 -2.85 10.54
C ILE A 204 -12.96 -4.14 9.79
N ALA A 205 -12.05 -4.08 8.82
CA ALA A 205 -11.61 -5.24 8.06
C ALA A 205 -11.03 -6.33 8.97
N LEU A 206 -10.14 -5.94 9.90
CA LEU A 206 -9.51 -6.86 10.84
C LEU A 206 -10.49 -7.42 11.88
N ARG A 207 -11.66 -6.81 12.08
CA ARG A 207 -12.69 -7.30 13.01
C ARG A 207 -13.73 -8.20 12.31
N ASP A 208 -14.27 -7.74 11.20
CA ASP A 208 -15.54 -8.25 10.66
C ASP A 208 -15.36 -9.06 9.35
N VAL A 209 -14.21 -8.95 8.68
CA VAL A 209 -13.98 -9.56 7.36
C VAL A 209 -13.30 -10.94 7.46
N SER A 210 -13.60 -11.82 6.50
CA SER A 210 -13.03 -13.17 6.40
C SER A 210 -11.56 -13.16 5.99
N ASN A 211 -10.81 -14.16 6.45
CA ASN A 211 -9.37 -14.28 6.15
C ASN A 211 -9.08 -14.37 4.64
N SER A 212 -9.97 -15.00 3.86
CA SER A 212 -9.81 -15.10 2.40
C SER A 212 -9.87 -13.73 1.71
N LEU A 213 -10.80 -12.88 2.12
CA LEU A 213 -10.96 -11.55 1.55
C LEU A 213 -9.84 -10.60 2.03
N LEU A 214 -9.39 -10.74 3.28
CA LEU A 214 -8.19 -10.06 3.78
C LEU A 214 -6.95 -10.44 2.97
N CYS A 215 -6.76 -11.73 2.66
CA CYS A 215 -5.65 -12.17 1.81
C CYS A 215 -5.75 -11.63 0.37
N ALA A 216 -6.95 -11.55 -0.19
CA ALA A 216 -7.16 -10.95 -1.52
C ALA A 216 -6.83 -9.45 -1.56
N LEU A 217 -6.96 -8.74 -0.42
CA LEU A 217 -6.63 -7.32 -0.31
C LEU A 217 -5.11 -7.06 -0.26
N ILE A 218 -4.31 -7.98 0.29
CA ILE A 218 -2.87 -7.75 0.48
C ILE A 218 -2.12 -7.43 -0.83
N PRO A 219 -2.32 -8.14 -1.97
CA PRO A 219 -1.71 -7.75 -3.24
C PRO A 219 -2.06 -6.32 -3.69
N LEU A 220 -3.30 -5.87 -3.44
CA LEU A 220 -3.72 -4.50 -3.74
C LEU A 220 -2.95 -3.51 -2.86
N VAL A 221 -2.84 -3.79 -1.56
CA VAL A 221 -2.04 -2.99 -0.61
C VAL A 221 -0.58 -2.90 -1.05
N MET A 222 0.04 -4.03 -1.43
CA MET A 222 1.41 -4.08 -1.96
C MET A 222 1.57 -3.30 -3.27
N SER A 223 0.55 -3.27 -4.13
CA SER A 223 0.56 -2.51 -5.39
C SER A 223 0.48 -1.00 -5.15
N ARG A 224 -0.35 -0.58 -4.20
CA ARG A 224 -0.51 0.84 -3.85
C ARG A 224 0.63 1.42 -3.02
N TYR A 225 1.52 0.60 -2.47
CA TYR A 225 2.59 1.05 -1.55
C TYR A 225 3.49 2.17 -2.11
N ASP A 226 3.73 2.19 -3.42
CA ASP A 226 4.56 3.20 -4.11
C ASP A 226 3.76 4.02 -5.13
N THR A 227 2.44 3.78 -5.25
CA THR A 227 1.57 4.45 -6.23
C THR A 227 0.47 5.21 -5.47
N MET A 228 0.80 6.41 -5.01
CA MET A 228 -0.11 7.29 -4.26
C MET A 228 0.08 8.75 -4.70
N PHE A 229 -0.78 9.64 -4.20
CA PHE A 229 -0.61 11.08 -4.41
C PHE A 229 0.76 11.55 -3.85
N PRO A 230 1.57 12.31 -4.63
CA PRO A 230 2.96 12.62 -4.29
C PRO A 230 3.08 13.74 -3.24
N ASP A 231 2.51 13.53 -2.06
CA ASP A 231 2.72 14.34 -0.86
C ASP A 231 3.49 13.55 0.20
N LYS A 232 4.53 14.15 0.79
CA LYS A 232 5.46 13.44 1.70
C LYS A 232 4.79 12.99 3.00
N VAL A 233 3.94 13.83 3.60
CA VAL A 233 3.31 13.55 4.89
C VAL A 233 2.23 12.49 4.70
N PHE A 234 1.36 12.71 3.71
CA PHE A 234 0.32 11.77 3.32
C PHE A 234 0.89 10.40 2.95
N SER A 235 1.89 10.36 2.06
CA SER A 235 2.50 9.10 1.63
C SER A 235 3.13 8.34 2.79
N PHE A 236 3.67 9.05 3.78
CA PHE A 236 4.23 8.44 4.97
C PHE A 236 3.14 7.83 5.86
N GLU A 237 2.09 8.60 6.16
CA GLU A 237 0.97 8.12 6.98
C GLU A 237 0.26 6.93 6.34
N VAL A 238 -0.04 7.00 5.04
CA VAL A 238 -0.68 5.88 4.32
C VAL A 238 0.22 4.65 4.34
N ARG A 239 1.50 4.75 3.97
CA ARG A 239 2.44 3.61 4.02
C ARG A 239 2.51 2.99 5.41
N LYS A 240 2.51 3.80 6.47
CA LYS A 240 2.45 3.29 7.85
C LYS A 240 1.18 2.45 8.07
N ARG A 241 0.00 2.97 7.71
CA ARG A 241 -1.28 2.23 7.83
C ARG A 241 -1.29 0.95 6.99
N LEU A 242 -0.75 0.98 5.77
CA LEU A 242 -0.64 -0.19 4.92
C LEU A 242 0.25 -1.27 5.57
N SER A 243 1.41 -0.89 6.08
CA SER A 243 2.33 -1.81 6.77
C SER A 243 1.70 -2.40 8.02
N ASP A 244 1.14 -1.57 8.89
CA ASP A 244 0.47 -2.01 10.13
C ASP A 244 -0.63 -3.02 9.82
N PHE A 245 -1.45 -2.74 8.79
CA PHE A 245 -2.52 -3.65 8.34
C PHE A 245 -1.96 -4.97 7.79
N MET A 246 -0.97 -4.94 6.88
CA MET A 246 -0.39 -6.17 6.32
C MET A 246 0.18 -7.08 7.41
N LEU A 247 0.93 -6.50 8.36
CA LEU A 247 1.50 -7.25 9.47
C LEU A 247 0.40 -7.85 10.36
N ALA A 248 -0.66 -7.10 10.66
CA ALA A 248 -1.80 -7.59 11.43
C ALA A 248 -2.53 -8.75 10.73
N VAL A 249 -2.68 -8.69 9.39
CA VAL A 249 -3.27 -9.80 8.60
C VAL A 249 -2.39 -11.04 8.66
N PHE A 250 -1.06 -10.90 8.48
CA PHE A 250 -0.14 -12.04 8.57
C PHE A 250 -0.11 -12.65 9.97
N GLN A 251 -0.20 -11.83 11.02
CA GLN A 251 -0.29 -12.30 12.39
C GLN A 251 -1.61 -13.04 12.66
N ARG A 252 -2.74 -12.52 12.15
CA ARG A 252 -4.06 -13.15 12.29
C ARG A 252 -4.16 -14.46 11.50
N SER A 253 -3.54 -14.54 10.33
CA SER A 253 -3.63 -15.70 9.44
C SER A 253 -2.28 -15.97 8.74
N PRO A 254 -1.34 -16.69 9.38
CA PRO A 254 -0.04 -17.03 8.81
C PRO A 254 -0.12 -17.70 7.44
N ASP A 255 -1.10 -18.58 7.23
CA ASP A 255 -1.35 -19.28 5.96
C ASP A 255 -1.47 -18.34 4.75
N CYS A 256 -1.84 -17.07 4.99
CA CYS A 256 -1.92 -16.04 3.97
C CYS A 256 -0.59 -15.83 3.23
N ILE A 257 0.55 -15.97 3.94
CA ILE A 257 1.88 -15.85 3.35
C ILE A 257 2.10 -16.96 2.31
N ALA A 258 1.65 -18.17 2.61
CA ALA A 258 1.78 -19.30 1.70
C ALA A 258 0.94 -19.08 0.42
N LEU A 259 -0.28 -18.57 0.57
CA LEU A 259 -1.18 -18.22 -0.54
C LEU A 259 -0.60 -17.09 -1.41
N LEU A 260 0.07 -16.12 -0.79
CA LEU A 260 0.58 -14.90 -1.43
C LEU A 260 2.04 -15.02 -1.88
N LYS A 261 2.59 -16.23 -1.95
CA LYS A 261 3.97 -16.52 -2.36
C LYS A 261 4.41 -15.72 -3.60
N LYS A 262 3.64 -15.79 -4.70
CA LYS A 262 3.98 -15.12 -5.96
C LYS A 262 4.02 -13.59 -5.83
N PRO A 263 2.96 -12.92 -5.33
CA PRO A 263 3.01 -11.48 -5.04
C PRO A 263 4.20 -11.06 -4.16
N ILE A 264 4.50 -11.83 -3.12
CA ILE A 264 5.60 -11.54 -2.19
C ILE A 264 6.95 -11.61 -2.91
N ILE A 265 7.22 -12.68 -3.65
CA ILE A 265 8.46 -12.85 -4.40
C ILE A 265 8.67 -11.70 -5.40
N ASN A 266 7.63 -11.34 -6.14
CA ASN A 266 7.70 -10.24 -7.11
C ASN A 266 8.09 -8.91 -6.42
N ARG A 267 7.49 -8.62 -5.26
CA ARG A 267 7.80 -7.39 -4.51
C ARG A 267 9.19 -7.39 -3.88
N LEU A 268 9.70 -8.54 -3.45
CA LEU A 268 11.08 -8.66 -2.97
C LEU A 268 12.10 -8.39 -4.09
N GLY A 269 11.83 -8.85 -5.32
CA GLY A 269 12.69 -8.57 -6.47
C GLY A 269 12.76 -7.08 -6.84
N GLU A 270 11.72 -6.31 -6.54
CA GLU A 270 11.66 -4.87 -6.82
C GLU A 270 12.26 -3.98 -5.70
N ALA A 271 12.83 -4.56 -4.64
CA ALA A 271 13.25 -3.84 -3.43
C ALA A 271 14.24 -2.68 -3.68
N TYR A 272 15.01 -2.73 -4.77
CA TYR A 272 16.06 -1.75 -5.08
C TYR A 272 15.58 -0.57 -5.93
N ASN A 273 14.34 -0.63 -6.42
CA ASN A 273 13.80 0.38 -7.35
C ASN A 273 13.48 1.71 -6.66
N SER A 274 12.96 1.66 -5.43
CA SER A 274 12.61 2.86 -4.65
C SER A 274 12.79 2.61 -3.15
N PRO A 275 13.05 3.66 -2.34
CA PRO A 275 13.15 3.51 -0.88
C PRO A 275 11.83 3.02 -0.26
N ALA A 276 10.68 3.34 -0.86
CA ALA A 276 9.40 2.82 -0.41
C ALA A 276 9.32 1.30 -0.64
N LYS A 277 9.67 0.82 -1.83
CA LYS A 277 9.71 -0.63 -2.14
C LYS A 277 10.68 -1.38 -1.23
N MET A 278 11.80 -0.76 -0.86
CA MET A 278 12.72 -1.32 0.13
C MET A 278 12.07 -1.50 1.50
N GLU A 279 11.37 -0.48 2.03
CA GLU A 279 10.64 -0.61 3.30
C GLU A 279 9.57 -1.70 3.22
N LEU A 280 8.83 -1.81 2.11
CA LEU A 280 7.90 -2.91 1.90
C LEU A 280 8.62 -4.27 1.99
N ALA A 281 9.75 -4.42 1.29
CA ALA A 281 10.54 -5.65 1.31
C ALA A 281 11.05 -6.01 2.72
N LEU A 282 11.35 -5.02 3.58
CA LEU A 282 11.71 -5.27 4.98
C LEU A 282 10.55 -5.90 5.75
N HIS A 283 9.34 -5.35 5.63
CA HIS A 283 8.14 -5.89 6.28
C HIS A 283 7.83 -7.31 5.78
N LEU A 284 8.00 -7.57 4.48
CA LEU A 284 7.80 -8.91 3.89
C LEU A 284 8.87 -9.91 4.37
N CYS A 285 10.14 -9.52 4.40
CA CYS A 285 11.21 -10.36 4.96
C CYS A 285 10.93 -10.74 6.41
N TRP A 286 10.50 -9.76 7.22
CA TRP A 286 10.12 -9.99 8.61
C TRP A 286 8.95 -10.98 8.71
N ALA A 287 7.88 -10.77 7.93
CA ALA A 287 6.69 -11.62 7.97
C ALA A 287 7.00 -13.07 7.55
N ILE A 288 7.81 -13.27 6.51
CA ILE A 288 8.25 -14.60 6.07
C ILE A 288 8.98 -15.33 7.19
N GLY A 289 9.93 -14.65 7.85
CA GLY A 289 10.71 -15.22 8.94
C GLY A 289 9.87 -15.51 10.18
N GLU A 290 9.07 -14.54 10.64
CA GLU A 290 8.27 -14.63 11.85
C GLU A 290 7.24 -15.76 11.82
N HIS A 291 6.61 -15.94 10.66
CA HIS A 291 5.52 -16.90 10.48
C HIS A 291 5.96 -18.17 9.75
N GLY A 292 7.27 -18.39 9.58
CA GLY A 292 7.79 -19.61 8.97
C GLY A 292 7.22 -19.89 7.58
N ALA A 293 7.06 -18.86 6.74
CA ALA A 293 6.42 -18.95 5.41
C ALA A 293 4.96 -19.46 5.41
N GLY A 294 4.23 -19.24 6.50
CA GLY A 294 2.83 -19.61 6.67
C GLY A 294 2.60 -20.80 7.58
N GLY A 295 3.65 -21.34 8.19
CA GLY A 295 3.58 -22.42 9.18
C GLY A 295 4.36 -23.67 8.76
N THR A 296 4.43 -24.66 9.64
CA THR A 296 5.20 -25.89 9.45
C THR A 296 4.63 -26.83 8.38
N SER A 297 3.37 -26.62 7.97
CA SER A 297 2.69 -27.39 6.92
C SER A 297 3.15 -27.02 5.51
N HIS A 298 3.55 -25.76 5.27
CA HIS A 298 3.82 -25.23 3.93
C HIS A 298 5.28 -25.36 3.50
N LYS A 299 5.83 -26.58 3.57
CA LYS A 299 7.26 -26.84 3.30
C LYS A 299 7.74 -26.40 1.92
N ASP A 300 6.94 -26.67 0.88
CA ASP A 300 7.32 -26.32 -0.51
C ASP A 300 7.37 -24.81 -0.72
N VAL A 301 6.40 -24.09 -0.15
CA VAL A 301 6.37 -22.62 -0.20
C VAL A 301 7.54 -22.03 0.60
N ALA A 302 7.85 -22.59 1.78
CA ALA A 302 9.00 -22.18 2.56
C ALA A 302 10.32 -22.37 1.80
N ARG A 303 10.47 -23.48 1.06
CA ARG A 303 11.64 -23.76 0.22
C ARG A 303 11.79 -22.73 -0.91
N GLU A 304 10.72 -22.42 -1.63
CA GLU A 304 10.75 -21.43 -2.70
C GLU A 304 11.02 -20.00 -2.17
N LEU A 305 10.39 -19.61 -1.05
CA LEU A 305 10.66 -18.31 -0.43
C LEU A 305 12.10 -18.21 0.07
N PHE A 306 12.64 -19.29 0.64
CA PHE A 306 14.05 -19.38 1.01
C PHE A 306 14.96 -19.18 -0.20
N GLU A 307 14.66 -19.82 -1.33
CA GLU A 307 15.43 -19.69 -2.58
C GLU A 307 15.49 -18.25 -3.07
N ASN A 308 14.37 -17.54 -3.01
CA ASN A 308 14.29 -16.14 -3.41
C ASN A 308 15.05 -15.22 -2.43
N LEU A 309 14.97 -15.48 -1.12
CA LEU A 309 15.76 -14.76 -0.12
C LEU A 309 17.26 -15.01 -0.28
N GLU A 310 17.66 -16.25 -0.60
CA GLU A 310 19.05 -16.60 -0.87
C GLU A 310 19.55 -15.95 -2.17
N LEU A 311 18.74 -15.92 -3.21
CA LEU A 311 19.07 -15.22 -4.46
C LEU A 311 19.32 -13.73 -4.19
N LEU A 312 18.39 -13.07 -3.50
CA LEU A 312 18.51 -11.67 -3.10
C LEU A 312 19.79 -11.45 -2.27
N LEU A 313 20.10 -12.34 -1.32
CA LEU A 313 21.33 -12.28 -0.53
C LEU A 313 22.59 -12.34 -1.42
N TYR A 314 22.66 -13.28 -2.37
CA TYR A 314 23.84 -13.45 -3.22
C TYR A 314 24.00 -12.40 -4.31
N GLU A 315 22.92 -11.90 -4.89
CA GLU A 315 22.96 -10.78 -5.84
C GLU A 315 23.62 -9.55 -5.19
N ASN A 316 23.29 -9.27 -3.94
CA ASN A 316 23.82 -8.13 -3.21
C ASN A 316 25.28 -8.31 -2.79
N LEU A 317 25.67 -9.53 -2.37
CA LEU A 317 27.08 -9.84 -2.11
C LEU A 317 27.94 -9.74 -3.39
N SER A 318 27.36 -10.04 -4.55
CA SER A 318 28.04 -10.00 -5.84
C SER A 318 28.11 -8.59 -6.43
N SER A 319 27.03 -7.80 -6.32
CA SER A 319 26.98 -6.39 -6.74
C SER A 319 28.03 -5.54 -6.01
N SER A 320 28.28 -5.86 -4.74
CA SER A 320 29.33 -5.23 -3.94
C SER A 320 30.75 -5.49 -4.47
N ARG A 321 30.98 -6.54 -5.27
CA ARG A 321 32.27 -6.82 -5.94
C ARG A 321 32.54 -5.94 -7.16
N VAL A 322 31.48 -5.51 -7.85
CA VAL A 322 31.59 -4.82 -9.15
C VAL A 322 31.54 -3.29 -9.01
N GLY A 323 30.95 -2.77 -7.93
CA GLY A 323 30.80 -1.32 -7.69
C GLY A 323 32.02 -0.58 -7.13
N SER A 324 33.24 -1.08 -7.34
CA SER A 324 34.47 -0.43 -6.84
C SER A 324 35.17 0.50 -7.85
N SER A 325 34.51 0.82 -8.96
CA SER A 325 35.05 1.72 -9.99
C SER A 325 34.07 2.85 -10.25
N GLN A 326 34.45 4.06 -9.81
CA GLN A 326 33.79 5.37 -9.99
C GLN A 326 32.48 5.56 -9.20
N ASP A 327 32.47 6.49 -8.24
CA ASP A 327 31.66 7.72 -8.36
C ASP A 327 31.85 8.68 -7.18
N MET A 328 32.10 9.94 -7.55
CA MET A 328 32.20 11.13 -6.72
C MET A 328 30.80 11.56 -6.25
N ASP A 329 30.24 10.91 -5.22
CA ASP A 329 29.12 11.45 -4.42
C ASP A 329 29.01 10.72 -3.06
N SER A 330 29.65 11.28 -2.04
CA SER A 330 29.95 10.60 -0.77
C SER A 330 28.75 10.43 0.17
N LYS A 331 27.73 11.29 0.10
CA LYS A 331 26.55 11.24 1.00
C LYS A 331 25.45 10.30 0.51
N GLY A 332 25.10 10.35 -0.78
CA GLY A 332 24.06 9.48 -1.36
C GLY A 332 24.49 8.00 -1.42
N SER A 333 25.76 7.75 -1.71
CA SER A 333 26.31 6.39 -1.73
C SER A 333 26.35 5.74 -0.34
N SER A 334 26.62 6.50 0.72
CA SER A 334 26.61 6.00 2.10
C SER A 334 25.21 5.61 2.57
N PHE A 335 24.20 6.46 2.31
CA PHE A 335 22.80 6.17 2.66
C PHE A 335 22.28 4.91 1.96
N ARG A 336 22.54 4.78 0.65
CA ARG A 336 22.15 3.60 -0.14
C ARG A 336 22.83 2.32 0.33
N LYS A 337 24.12 2.39 0.70
CA LYS A 337 24.85 1.27 1.29
C LYS A 337 24.27 0.88 2.65
N SER A 338 23.92 1.86 3.49
CA SER A 338 23.33 1.59 4.81
C SER A 338 21.94 0.95 4.71
N SER A 339 21.09 1.42 3.81
CA SER A 339 19.75 0.85 3.60
C SER A 339 19.82 -0.56 3.01
N GLN A 340 20.76 -0.82 2.10
CA GLN A 340 21.06 -2.15 1.59
C GLN A 340 21.53 -3.09 2.70
N SER A 341 22.44 -2.66 3.58
CA SER A 341 22.86 -3.44 4.76
C SER A 341 21.68 -3.76 5.69
N ARG A 342 20.75 -2.81 5.88
CA ARG A 342 19.52 -3.04 6.67
C ARG A 342 18.67 -4.14 6.05
N LEU A 343 18.46 -4.12 4.73
CA LEU A 343 17.73 -5.17 4.02
C LEU A 343 18.41 -6.55 4.17
N LEU A 344 19.73 -6.63 3.96
CA LEU A 344 20.46 -7.89 4.12
C LEU A 344 20.39 -8.44 5.55
N CYS A 345 20.42 -7.57 6.54
CA CYS A 345 20.22 -7.92 7.94
C CYS A 345 18.85 -8.57 8.19
N PHE A 346 17.78 -8.11 7.53
CA PHE A 346 16.44 -8.72 7.59
C PHE A 346 16.41 -10.05 6.84
N VAL A 347 17.02 -10.13 5.67
CA VAL A 347 17.09 -11.35 4.86
C VAL A 347 17.83 -12.48 5.59
N VAL A 348 18.99 -12.18 6.17
CA VAL A 348 19.78 -13.11 7.00
C VAL A 348 18.95 -13.61 8.19
N THR A 349 18.17 -12.73 8.82
CA THR A 349 17.27 -13.09 9.93
C THR A 349 16.13 -13.98 9.46
N ALA A 350 15.50 -13.64 8.33
CA ALA A 350 14.42 -14.43 7.76
C ALA A 350 14.89 -15.83 7.36
N ILE A 351 16.08 -15.96 6.76
CA ILE A 351 16.72 -17.24 6.44
C ILE A 351 16.94 -18.08 7.70
N ALA A 352 17.46 -17.48 8.78
CA ALA A 352 17.70 -18.18 10.04
C ALA A 352 16.40 -18.64 10.72
N LYS A 353 15.37 -17.77 10.76
CA LYS A 353 14.05 -18.12 11.30
C LYS A 353 13.34 -19.20 10.48
N LEU A 354 13.37 -19.10 9.15
CA LEU A 354 12.83 -20.13 8.26
C LEU A 354 13.51 -21.48 8.46
N ALA A 355 14.85 -21.50 8.59
CA ALA A 355 15.61 -22.72 8.83
C ALA A 355 15.34 -23.34 10.21
N THR A 356 15.00 -22.51 11.20
CA THR A 356 14.57 -22.96 12.53
C THR A 356 13.17 -23.57 12.48
N CYS A 357 12.27 -23.00 11.68
CA CYS A 357 10.91 -23.54 11.49
C CYS A 357 10.89 -24.80 10.60
N HIS A 358 11.73 -24.84 9.57
CA HIS A 358 11.80 -25.90 8.55
C HIS A 358 13.20 -26.51 8.51
N HIS A 359 13.42 -27.53 9.34
CA HIS A 359 14.75 -28.15 9.52
C HIS A 359 15.40 -28.68 8.23
N GLU A 360 14.62 -28.99 7.20
CA GLU A 360 15.14 -29.39 5.87
C GLU A 360 16.01 -28.29 5.22
N LEU A 361 15.76 -27.02 5.54
CA LEU A 361 16.50 -25.87 5.01
C LEU A 361 17.78 -25.57 5.82
N LEU A 362 17.95 -26.18 6.99
CA LEU A 362 19.04 -25.86 7.92
C LEU A 362 20.45 -26.03 7.32
N PRO A 363 20.79 -27.12 6.61
CA PRO A 363 22.12 -27.27 6.01
C PRO A 363 22.39 -26.17 4.98
N ARG A 364 21.38 -25.82 4.18
CA ARG A 364 21.47 -24.78 3.15
C ARG A 364 21.66 -23.40 3.80
N ALA A 365 20.85 -23.07 4.81
CA ALA A 365 20.96 -21.83 5.57
C ALA A 365 22.34 -21.62 6.19
N ARG A 366 22.92 -22.68 6.77
CA ARG A 366 24.28 -22.62 7.33
C ARG A 366 25.32 -22.31 6.27
N VAL A 367 25.20 -22.88 5.06
CA VAL A 367 26.10 -22.55 3.94
C VAL A 367 25.93 -21.11 3.50
N SER A 368 24.69 -20.64 3.33
CA SER A 368 24.40 -19.26 2.90
C SER A 368 24.93 -18.24 3.90
N LEU A 369 24.67 -18.43 5.20
CA LEU A 369 25.18 -17.54 6.24
C LEU A 369 26.71 -17.62 6.39
N ALA A 370 27.31 -18.80 6.28
CA ALA A 370 28.78 -18.93 6.32
C ALA A 370 29.45 -18.22 5.14
N LYS A 371 28.78 -18.14 3.98
CA LYS A 371 29.26 -17.36 2.83
C LYS A 371 29.18 -15.86 3.09
N VAL A 372 28.13 -15.37 3.75
CA VAL A 372 28.02 -13.97 4.20
C VAL A 372 29.08 -13.63 5.22
N ALA A 373 29.22 -14.45 6.28
CA ALA A 373 30.19 -14.24 7.36
C ALA A 373 31.64 -14.18 6.85
N ARG A 374 31.97 -14.96 5.82
CA ARG A 374 33.31 -14.98 5.19
C ARG A 374 33.49 -13.94 4.08
N SER A 375 32.42 -13.26 3.67
CA SER A 375 32.51 -12.22 2.66
C SER A 375 33.20 -10.99 3.24
N ARG A 376 34.32 -10.58 2.64
CA ARG A 376 35.07 -9.37 3.04
C ARG A 376 34.40 -8.06 2.64
N ILE A 377 33.27 -8.13 1.93
CA ILE A 377 32.67 -7.02 1.19
C ILE A 377 31.32 -6.61 1.81
N SER A 378 30.76 -7.44 2.68
CA SER A 378 29.57 -7.09 3.45
C SER A 378 29.90 -6.14 4.59
N ASP A 379 28.96 -5.24 4.89
CA ASP A 379 28.97 -4.39 6.08
C ASP A 379 29.17 -5.25 7.34
N LYS A 380 29.99 -4.76 8.28
CA LYS A 380 30.29 -5.43 9.55
C LYS A 380 29.03 -5.84 10.30
N ARG A 381 27.95 -5.05 10.20
CA ARG A 381 26.64 -5.34 10.82
C ARG A 381 26.02 -6.64 10.28
N VAL A 382 26.09 -6.83 8.96
CA VAL A 382 25.54 -8.01 8.27
C VAL A 382 26.39 -9.24 8.58
N CYS A 383 27.72 -9.10 8.55
CA CYS A 383 28.65 -10.19 8.90
C CYS A 383 28.46 -10.64 10.35
N SER A 384 28.41 -9.70 11.31
CA SER A 384 28.22 -10.01 12.73
C SER A 384 26.92 -10.79 12.92
N ARG A 385 25.82 -10.31 12.35
CA ARG A 385 24.52 -10.98 12.44
C ARG A 385 24.53 -12.40 11.84
N ALA A 386 25.20 -12.58 10.71
CA ALA A 386 25.36 -13.91 10.12
C ALA A 386 26.19 -14.85 11.01
N CYS A 387 27.27 -14.35 11.63
CA CYS A 387 28.06 -15.11 12.61
C CYS A 387 27.22 -15.50 13.83
N ASP A 388 26.42 -14.57 14.36
CA ASP A 388 25.56 -14.80 15.53
C ASP A 388 24.57 -15.94 15.26
N PHE A 389 23.90 -15.93 14.10
CA PHE A 389 22.97 -16.99 13.74
C PHE A 389 23.65 -18.32 13.40
N LEU A 390 24.87 -18.31 12.86
CA LEU A 390 25.66 -19.55 12.69
C LEU A 390 26.00 -20.18 14.03
N GLY A 391 26.35 -19.36 15.03
CA GLY A 391 26.58 -19.81 16.40
C GLY A 391 25.31 -20.40 17.01
N LEU A 392 24.20 -19.69 16.88
CA LEU A 392 22.90 -20.10 17.42
C LEU A 392 22.38 -21.40 16.79
N MET A 393 22.54 -21.57 15.47
CA MET A 393 22.12 -22.78 14.75
C MET A 393 22.95 -24.04 15.09
N ASN A 394 24.02 -23.93 15.90
CA ASN A 394 24.69 -25.11 16.47
C ASN A 394 23.90 -25.75 17.61
N GLU A 395 23.06 -24.95 18.29
CA GLU A 395 22.27 -25.38 19.45
C GLU A 395 20.79 -25.27 19.11
N PRO A 396 20.17 -26.32 18.53
CA PRO A 396 18.81 -26.25 17.98
C PRO A 396 17.75 -25.88 19.03
N ALA A 397 17.94 -26.26 20.30
CA ALA A 397 17.04 -25.92 21.40
C ALA A 397 17.05 -24.40 21.71
N ILE A 398 18.24 -23.79 21.73
CA ILE A 398 18.38 -22.34 21.93
C ILE A 398 17.87 -21.60 20.69
N SER A 399 18.21 -22.10 19.49
CA SER A 399 17.71 -21.54 18.23
C SER A 399 16.19 -21.52 18.16
N LEU A 400 15.51 -22.59 18.56
CA LEU A 400 14.05 -22.64 18.58
C LEU A 400 13.47 -21.71 19.65
N SER A 401 14.10 -21.58 20.81
CA SER A 401 13.65 -20.66 21.86
C SER A 401 13.80 -19.18 21.48
N VAL A 402 14.83 -18.86 20.69
CA VAL A 402 15.12 -17.49 20.25
C VAL A 402 14.37 -17.18 18.95
N LEU A 403 14.47 -18.02 17.94
CA LEU A 403 13.98 -17.76 16.57
C LEU A 403 12.66 -18.44 16.22
N GLY A 404 12.12 -19.28 17.11
CA GLY A 404 10.89 -20.01 16.86
C GLY A 404 9.64 -19.12 16.77
N PRO A 405 8.56 -19.62 16.13
CA PRO A 405 7.34 -18.86 15.96
C PRO A 405 6.65 -18.57 17.30
N PRO A 406 5.96 -17.42 17.43
CA PRO A 406 5.34 -17.01 18.69
C PRO A 406 4.11 -17.83 19.11
N SER A 407 3.47 -18.58 18.19
CA SER A 407 2.22 -19.31 18.46
C SER A 407 2.39 -20.85 18.53
N GLY A 408 2.12 -21.39 19.72
CA GLY A 408 1.32 -22.62 19.94
C GLY A 408 1.91 -24.00 19.66
N GLY A 409 3.07 -24.14 19.03
CA GLY A 409 3.77 -25.43 18.96
C GLY A 409 4.34 -25.79 20.33
N VAL A 410 3.98 -26.96 20.88
CA VAL A 410 4.39 -27.50 22.20
C VAL A 410 5.75 -26.93 22.63
N LYS A 411 5.72 -25.88 23.46
CA LYS A 411 6.85 -25.54 24.31
C LYS A 411 6.96 -26.70 25.29
N GLY A 412 7.63 -27.78 24.89
CA GLY A 412 8.20 -28.69 25.86
C GLY A 412 9.16 -27.83 26.67
N PRO A 413 8.90 -27.55 27.96
CA PRO A 413 9.84 -26.82 28.79
C PRO A 413 10.95 -27.81 29.13
N GLY A 414 11.78 -28.12 28.13
CA GLY A 414 12.89 -29.05 28.22
C GLY A 414 14.18 -28.26 28.22
N ILE A 415 14.54 -27.74 29.39
CA ILE A 415 15.92 -27.46 29.83
C ILE A 415 16.77 -26.76 28.75
N VAL A 416 16.46 -25.50 28.44
CA VAL A 416 17.46 -24.65 27.78
C VAL A 416 18.49 -24.28 28.83
N ASN A 417 19.66 -24.92 28.80
CA ASN A 417 20.77 -24.62 29.70
C ASN A 417 21.46 -23.32 29.27
N TRP A 418 20.88 -22.18 29.67
CA TRP A 418 21.40 -20.84 29.35
C TRP A 418 22.84 -20.59 29.83
N ASN A 419 23.36 -21.41 30.75
CA ASN A 419 24.74 -21.33 31.21
C ASN A 419 25.76 -21.64 30.10
N GLU A 420 25.41 -22.46 29.09
CA GLU A 420 26.26 -22.68 27.91
C GLU A 420 26.10 -21.56 26.86
N GLY A 421 24.94 -20.91 26.83
CA GLY A 421 24.63 -19.83 25.88
C GLY A 421 25.54 -18.61 26.05
N GLY A 422 25.87 -18.24 27.29
CA GLY A 422 26.72 -17.08 27.59
C GLY A 422 28.19 -17.21 27.16
N SER A 423 28.71 -18.43 26.99
CA SER A 423 30.10 -18.65 26.53
C SER A 423 30.23 -18.74 25.00
N LYS A 424 29.12 -19.00 24.30
CA LYS A 424 29.09 -19.25 22.84
C LYS A 424 28.37 -18.15 22.05
N MET A 425 27.56 -17.31 22.72
CA MET A 425 26.97 -16.09 22.13
C MET A 425 27.95 -14.92 22.26
N ILE A 426 28.50 -14.47 21.14
CA ILE A 426 29.13 -13.13 21.01
C ILE A 426 28.06 -12.10 20.56
N ALA A 427 26.78 -12.47 20.58
CA ALA A 427 25.70 -11.63 20.12
C ALA A 427 25.23 -10.70 21.25
N ASN A 428 25.35 -9.39 21.03
CA ASN A 428 24.40 -8.43 21.60
C ASN A 428 23.02 -8.81 21.04
N ILE A 429 22.25 -9.59 21.80
CA ILE A 429 20.84 -9.84 21.50
C ILE A 429 20.06 -8.60 21.94
N PRO A 430 19.29 -7.97 21.02
CA PRO A 430 17.97 -7.52 21.44
C PRO A 430 16.91 -7.82 20.35
N PHE A 431 15.61 -8.06 20.64
CA PHE A 431 14.74 -7.18 21.45
C PHE A 431 13.49 -7.82 22.09
N TYR A 432 13.24 -9.13 21.99
CA TYR A 432 11.98 -9.74 22.48
C TYR A 432 12.15 -10.80 23.58
N ILE A 433 13.39 -11.02 24.06
CA ILE A 433 13.68 -12.03 25.11
C ILE A 433 13.56 -11.45 26.54
N LEU A 434 13.48 -10.13 26.70
CA LEU A 434 13.19 -9.47 27.98
C LEU A 434 11.70 -9.18 28.14
N ASN A 435 10.86 -10.21 28.04
CA ASN A 435 9.41 -10.08 28.25
C ASN A 435 9.04 -9.94 29.75
N GLU A 436 9.88 -9.26 30.53
CA GLU A 436 9.63 -8.87 31.92
C GLU A 436 10.05 -7.40 32.12
N GLN A 437 9.47 -6.45 31.40
CA GLN A 437 9.17 -5.12 31.94
C GLN A 437 7.93 -4.56 31.25
N GLU A 438 6.93 -4.21 32.06
CA GLU A 438 5.69 -3.56 31.63
C GLU A 438 5.99 -2.24 30.89
N GLY A 439 5.64 -2.18 29.62
CA GLY A 439 5.68 -0.96 28.81
C GLY A 439 5.10 -1.20 27.42
N PRO A 440 4.43 -0.21 26.80
CA PRO A 440 3.83 -0.39 25.48
C PRO A 440 4.91 -0.55 24.40
N PRO A 441 4.59 -1.24 23.30
CA PRO A 441 5.58 -1.78 22.36
C PRO A 441 6.39 -0.67 21.67
N PHE A 442 7.68 -0.61 21.96
CA PHE A 442 8.60 0.29 21.26
C PHE A 442 8.87 -0.23 19.84
N HIS A 443 8.23 0.43 18.87
CA HIS A 443 8.66 0.43 17.47
C HIS A 443 9.95 1.24 17.35
N ASP A 444 11.12 0.60 17.31
CA ASP A 444 12.39 1.32 17.12
C ASP A 444 12.81 1.37 15.64
N PHE A 445 12.25 2.37 14.96
CA PHE A 445 13.01 3.30 14.11
C PHE A 445 12.43 4.70 14.33
N SER A 446 12.92 5.37 15.37
CA SER A 446 12.64 6.79 15.59
C SER A 446 13.29 7.61 14.47
N PHE A 447 12.53 8.52 13.87
CA PHE A 447 12.96 9.45 12.81
C PHE A 447 14.16 10.35 13.18
N SER A 448 14.55 10.36 14.46
CA SER A 448 15.71 11.07 14.99
C SER A 448 17.02 10.65 14.31
N ASP A 449 17.10 9.42 13.79
CA ASP A 449 18.30 8.88 13.14
C ASP A 449 18.47 9.34 11.68
N ILE A 450 17.48 10.04 11.12
CA ILE A 450 17.45 10.46 9.70
C ILE A 450 17.84 11.94 9.52
N LEU A 451 17.88 12.73 10.61
CA LEU A 451 18.30 14.13 10.56
C LEU A 451 19.72 14.30 11.10
N PRO A 452 20.62 15.02 10.40
CA PRO A 452 21.92 15.36 10.96
C PRO A 452 21.67 16.28 12.17
N GLY A 453 22.12 15.85 13.35
CA GLY A 453 21.87 16.51 14.62
C GLY A 453 22.21 18.00 14.58
N GLN A 454 21.24 18.84 14.94
CA GLN A 454 21.52 20.22 15.33
C GLN A 454 22.34 20.16 16.61
N SER A 455 23.55 20.72 16.54
CA SER A 455 24.39 21.00 17.69
C SER A 455 23.62 21.88 18.67
N ALA A 456 23.30 21.36 19.85
CA ALA A 456 22.92 22.18 20.98
C ALA A 456 24.14 22.99 21.46
N PRO A 457 23.96 24.25 21.91
CA PRO A 457 25.05 25.09 22.37
C PRO A 457 25.54 24.62 23.76
N PRO A 458 26.81 24.90 24.13
CA PRO A 458 27.26 24.66 25.49
C PRO A 458 26.60 25.69 26.41
N PHE A 459 25.97 25.21 27.47
CA PHE A 459 25.44 26.05 28.54
C PHE A 459 26.59 26.78 29.25
N LEU A 460 26.48 28.11 29.30
CA LEU A 460 26.50 28.89 30.53
C LEU A 460 25.44 29.98 30.44
#